data_AF-A0A3E2CSS1-F1
#
_entry.id   AF-A0A3E2CSS1-F1
#
_cell.length_a   1.000
_cell.length_b   1.000
_cell.length_c   1.000
_cell.angle_alpha   90.00
_cell.angle_beta   90.00
_cell.angle_gamma   90.00
#
_symmetry.space_group_name_H-M   'P 1'
#
loop_
_entity.id
_entity.type
_entity.pdbx_description
1 polymer ?
#
loop_
_entity_poly.entity_id
_entity_poly.type
_entity_poly.pdbx_seq_one_letter_code
_entity_poly.pdbx_strand_id
1 'polypeptide(L)' 'MSAIIDQAREQMNKSVEATKENFMGIRTGRANPALLNGIMV' A
#
# COMPACT_ATOMS: atom_id res chain seq x y z
N MET A 1 -22.39 17.40 -5.21
CA MET A 1 -21.13 17.88 -4.62
C MET A 1 -20.48 16.86 -3.68
N SER A 2 -21.23 16.06 -2.91
CA SER A 2 -20.65 15.05 -1.99
C SER A 2 -19.95 13.90 -2.73
N ALA A 3 -20.57 13.34 -3.78
CA ALA A 3 -20.03 12.17 -4.49
C ALA A 3 -18.60 12.36 -5.04
N ILE A 4 -18.23 13.58 -5.47
CA ILE A 4 -16.88 13.88 -5.97
C ILE A 4 -15.87 13.89 -4.81
N ILE A 5 -16.27 14.39 -3.64
CA ILE A 5 -15.43 14.41 -2.44
C ILE A 5 -15.24 12.98 -1.91
N ASP A 6 -16.30 12.16 -1.94
CA ASP A 6 -16.25 10.76 -1.51
C ASP A 6 -15.34 9.94 -2.44
N GLN A 7 -15.47 10.12 -3.76
CA GLN A 7 -14.59 9.47 -4.75
C GLN A 7 -13.13 9.91 -4.60
N ALA A 8 -12.88 11.21 -4.39
CA ALA A 8 -11.53 11.71 -4.16
C ALA A 8 -10.92 11.11 -2.89
N ARG A 9 -11.71 11.00 -1.81
CA ARG A 9 -11.28 10.39 -0.55
C ARG A 9 -10.96 8.90 -0.73
N GLU A 10 -11.76 8.17 -1.50
CA GLU A 10 -11.49 6.76 -1.82
C GLU A 10 -10.18 6.59 -2.58
N GLN A 11 -9.93 7.41 -3.61
CA GLN A 11 -8.68 7.36 -4.39
C GLN A 11 -7.45 7.76 -3.55
N MET A 12 -7.59 8.74 -2.67
CA MET A 12 -6.53 9.11 -1.72
C MET A 12 -6.22 7.96 -0.77
N ASN A 13 -7.24 7.32 -0.20
CA ASN A 13 -7.05 6.16 0.68
C ASN A 13 -6.34 5.02 -0.06
N LYS A 14 -6.77 4.70 -1.29
CA LYS A 14 -6.12 3.67 -2.10
C LYS A 14 -4.65 3.97 -2.37
N SER A 15 -4.32 5.23 -2.63
CA SER A 15 -2.93 5.67 -2.85
C SER A 15 -2.07 5.51 -1.60
N VAL A 16 -2.63 5.80 -0.42
CA VAL A 16 -1.95 5.63 0.87
C VAL A 16 -1.70 4.15 1.17
N GLU A 17 -2.69 3.29 0.96
CA GLU A 17 -2.51 1.84 1.19
C GLU A 17 -1.49 1.23 0.23
N ALA A 18 -1.55 1.56 -1.06
CA ALA A 18 -0.54 1.11 -2.03
C ALA A 18 0.88 1.58 -1.65
N THR A 19 1.01 2.79 -1.13
CA THR A 19 2.31 3.32 -0.67
C THR A 19 2.82 2.56 0.55
N LYS A 20 1.95 2.21 1.50
CA LYS A 20 2.33 1.38 2.67
C LYS A 20 2.78 -0.01 2.24
N GLU A 21 2.06 -0.65 1.31
CA GLU A 21 2.47 -1.94 0.75
C GLU A 21 3.84 -1.88 0.08
N ASN A 22 4.10 -0.84 -0.71
CA ASN A 22 5.41 -0.62 -1.31
C ASN A 22 6.52 -0.47 -0.25
N PHE A 23 6.26 0.24 0.85
CA PHE A 23 7.24 0.38 1.94
C PHE A 23 7.47 -0.90 2.73
N MET A 24 6.46 -1.77 2.88
CA MET A 24 6.64 -3.08 3.53
C MET A 24 7.59 -3.99 2.74
N GLY A 25 7.64 -3.84 1.42
CA GLY A 25 8.57 -4.55 0.53
C GLY A 25 10.00 -4.00 0.54
N ILE A 26 10.27 -2.83 1.12
CA ILE A 26 11.61 -2.26 1.18
C ILE A 26 12.43 -2.96 2.27
N ARG A 27 13.54 -3.58 1.88
CA ARG A 27 14.45 -4.25 2.79
C ARG A 27 15.25 -3.24 3.62
N THR A 28 14.77 -2.94 4.82
CA THR A 28 15.39 -2.00 5.79
C THR A 28 16.38 -2.67 6.76
N GLY A 29 16.92 -3.83 6.38
CA GLY A 29 17.89 -4.60 7.19
C GLY A 29 17.28 -5.41 8.34
N ARG A 30 16.07 -5.07 8.82
CA ARG A 30 15.25 -5.92 9.69
C ARG A 30 14.51 -6.97 8.87
N ALA A 31 14.47 -8.20 9.36
CA ALA A 31 13.68 -9.25 8.72
C ALA A 31 12.19 -8.89 8.79
N ASN A 32 11.57 -8.66 7.63
CA ASN A 32 10.14 -8.44 7.49
C ASN A 32 9.53 -9.62 6.68
N PRO A 33 8.61 -10.42 7.26
CA PRO A 33 7.93 -11.51 6.54
C PRO A 33 7.22 -11.04 5.26
N ALA A 34 6.80 -9.77 5.19
CA ALA A 34 6.17 -9.20 4.00
C ALA A 34 7.08 -9.19 2.76
N LEU A 35 8.40 -9.34 2.92
CA LEU A 35 9.35 -9.47 1.81
C LEU A 35 9.12 -10.74 0.98
N LEU A 36 8.49 -11.77 1.55
CA LEU A 36 8.24 -13.04 0.88
C LEU A 36 6.88 -13.10 0.19
N ASN A 37 6.01 -12.08 0.37
CA ASN A 37 4.65 -12.04 -0.17
C ASN A 37 4.56 -11.99 -1.71
N GLY A 38 5.68 -11.83 -2.41
CA GLY A 38 5.76 -11.85 -3.89
C GLY A 38 6.50 -13.06 -4.47
N ILE A 39 6.95 -14.01 -3.64
CA ILE A 39 7.63 -15.22 -4.12
C ILE A 39 6.58 -16.26 -4.48
N MET A 40 6.36 -16.48 -5.77
CA MET A 40 5.58 -17.62 -6.28
C MET A 40 6.54 -18.78 -6.58
N VAL A 41 6.14 -20.00 -6.19
CA VAL A 41 6.88 -21.27 -6.41
C VAL A 41 6.45 -21.90 -7.72
#